data_AF-A0A4Y7PHG1-F1
#
_entry.id   AF-A0A4Y7PHG1-F1
#
_cell.length_a   1.000
_cell.length_b   1.000
_cell.length_c   1.000
_cell.angle_alpha   90.00
_cell.angle_beta   90.00
_cell.angle_gamma   90.00
#
_symmetry.space_group_name_H-M   'P 1'
#
loop_
_entity.id
_entity.type
_entity.pdbx_description
1 polymer ?
#
loop_
_entity_poly.entity_id
_entity_poly.type
_entity_poly.pdbx_seq_one_letter_code
_entity_poly.pdbx_strand_id
1 'polypeptide(L)'
;MYNALSQEERNHVAPSTFNNWLSNGEKYAWIAQTGSFYLLAYIVGVTGSKRIIDATPIDDIIDIGYTLRDPDRATEDIRNRIVKNIIPSLEWMAKLICFPEDHSGTLKQDDELFIHHWGKGIGNIPTMLPPKKRTHYWDGLQNYGCLVNRGNDISPLPDFGAFQITLNNNTSIVDNNNPCDSYITPSPTPPPPPHLHSTSTSPSTPSPIIHIEIKGLDMEVGRANSVEWTAKQRELAARALVPKDLEELIRMVNEGFDDDGVRIREHYVRVTADLVTENMKFTDKNGKEILFILSPNRLPESARVEIEGLWSLLDSLVPSVTAKGDHVAAQEGFQAFHFCQYNKYAEKGDGAPEDMHHYEMKGNKYQRQTYTSQDVLKHPVLFEALVKNLENTMSYVDEKMKELIPESYDRHLEFLRALPLGGLLLGAAITGLVVNIAVATDAHRDEGDDEYCFMFPFGVWKKGELVLFEAGIVIEVPLFFLILFMSKRLTHFNLPFEGLRGSTVLQSDGTMKGWAYGRNGWEHKLTEEQP
;
A
#
# COMPACT_ATOMS: atom_id res chain seq x y z
N MET A 1 1.13 3.50 30.02
CA MET A 1 1.69 2.17 29.71
C MET A 1 2.15 1.41 30.95
N TYR A 2 2.90 2.01 31.87
CA TYR A 2 3.35 1.30 33.10
C TYR A 2 2.21 0.63 33.90
N ASN A 3 1.06 1.30 34.04
CA ASN A 3 -0.10 0.74 34.76
C ASN A 3 -0.80 -0.41 34.01
N ALA A 4 -0.47 -0.64 32.74
CA ALA A 4 -0.95 -1.77 31.96
C ALA A 4 -0.09 -3.03 32.13
N LEU A 5 1.08 -2.92 32.78
CA LEU A 5 1.90 -4.07 33.15
C LEU A 5 1.23 -4.88 34.26
N SER A 6 1.44 -6.19 34.23
CA SER A 6 1.06 -7.08 35.32
C SER A 6 1.76 -6.71 36.63
N GLN A 7 1.23 -7.18 37.76
CA GLN A 7 1.85 -6.91 39.06
C GLN A 7 3.27 -7.49 39.15
N GLU A 8 3.51 -8.64 38.52
CA GLU A 8 4.81 -9.29 38.45
C GLU A 8 5.83 -8.43 37.68
N GLU A 9 5.47 -7.95 36.49
CA GLU A 9 6.34 -7.07 35.69
C GLU A 9 6.65 -5.75 36.41
N ARG A 10 5.67 -5.17 37.11
CA ARG A 10 5.87 -3.94 37.91
C ARG A 10 6.83 -4.14 39.07
N ASN A 11 7.01 -5.37 39.57
CA ASN A 11 8.00 -5.67 40.60
C ASN A 11 9.44 -5.72 40.04
N HIS A 12 9.59 -5.88 38.72
CA HIS A 12 10.90 -5.98 38.06
C HIS A 12 11.43 -4.65 37.53
N VAL A 13 10.58 -3.64 37.34
CA VAL A 13 11.00 -2.35 36.79
C VAL A 13 10.33 -1.19 37.50
N ALA A 14 11.13 -0.21 37.93
CA ALA A 14 10.63 1.03 38.50
C ALA A 14 9.88 1.85 37.42
N PRO A 15 8.83 2.61 37.78
CA PRO A 15 8.07 3.41 36.82
C PRO A 15 8.96 4.38 36.02
N SER A 16 9.95 5.00 36.66
CA SER A 16 10.90 5.91 36.01
C SER A 16 11.79 5.19 34.98
N THR A 17 12.28 4.00 35.31
CA THR A 17 13.08 3.17 34.40
C THR A 17 12.26 2.74 33.19
N PHE A 18 11.01 2.30 33.40
CA PHE A 18 10.11 1.93 32.32
C PHE A 18 9.81 3.12 31.40
N ASN A 19 9.52 4.29 31.96
CA ASN A 19 9.26 5.49 31.18
C ASN A 19 10.50 5.93 30.38
N ASN A 20 11.70 5.78 30.94
CA ASN A 20 12.94 6.02 30.20
C ASN A 20 13.13 5.03 29.05
N TRP A 21 12.81 3.75 29.26
CA TRP A 21 12.87 2.75 28.17
C TRP A 21 11.86 3.06 27.08
N LEU A 22 10.64 3.44 27.44
CA LEU A 22 9.62 3.82 26.49
C LEU A 22 10.05 5.05 25.67
N SER A 23 10.50 6.11 26.35
CA SER A 23 10.95 7.34 25.71
C SER A 23 12.15 7.09 24.77
N ASN A 24 13.15 6.32 25.21
CA ASN A 24 14.29 6.01 24.35
C ASN A 24 13.92 5.05 23.22
N GLY A 25 13.07 4.05 23.49
CA GLY A 25 12.57 3.11 22.48
C GLY A 25 11.82 3.82 21.36
N GLU A 26 11.02 4.83 21.70
CA GLU A 26 10.32 5.69 20.74
C GLU A 26 11.30 6.46 19.84
N LYS A 27 12.36 7.06 20.41
CA LYS A 27 13.41 7.73 19.61
C LYS A 27 14.07 6.77 18.62
N TYR A 28 14.42 5.57 19.05
CA TYR A 28 15.04 4.59 18.18
C TYR A 28 14.09 4.07 17.10
N ALA A 29 12.80 3.91 17.42
CA ALA A 29 11.78 3.55 16.44
C ALA A 29 11.64 4.62 15.35
N TRP A 30 11.65 5.90 15.73
CA TRP A 30 11.63 7.02 14.78
C TRP A 30 12.87 7.07 13.88
N ILE A 31 14.07 6.86 14.43
CA ILE A 31 15.29 6.77 13.63
C ILE A 31 15.23 5.58 12.66
N ALA A 32 14.79 4.41 13.12
CA ALA A 32 14.67 3.23 12.28
C ALA A 32 13.63 3.45 11.16
N GLN A 33 12.56 4.17 11.45
CA GLN A 33 11.52 4.49 10.48
C GLN A 33 12.02 5.42 9.36
N THR A 34 13.02 6.26 9.63
CA THR A 34 13.40 7.36 8.74
C THR A 34 14.47 7.01 7.72
N GLY A 35 15.30 6.00 8.00
CA GLY A 35 16.31 5.52 7.07
C GLY A 35 16.53 4.01 7.11
N SER A 36 15.55 3.24 7.60
CA SER A 36 15.61 1.81 7.96
C SER A 36 16.44 1.51 9.23
N PHE A 37 16.44 0.23 9.65
CA PHE A 37 17.32 -0.25 10.73
C PHE A 37 18.81 0.03 10.47
N TYR A 38 19.24 0.19 9.21
CA TYR A 38 20.64 0.50 8.88
C TYR A 38 21.08 1.87 9.39
N LEU A 39 20.17 2.86 9.45
CA LEU A 39 20.48 4.17 10.02
C LEU A 39 20.68 4.06 11.53
N LEU A 40 19.85 3.26 12.20
CA LEU A 40 20.01 2.96 13.61
C LEU A 40 21.35 2.24 13.89
N ALA A 41 21.69 1.24 13.09
CA ALA A 41 22.95 0.51 13.19
C ALA A 41 24.15 1.42 12.91
N TYR A 42 24.05 2.33 11.95
CA TYR A 42 25.09 3.32 11.65
C TYR A 42 25.31 4.28 12.83
N ILE A 43 24.25 4.92 13.33
CA ILE A 43 24.38 5.91 14.40
C ILE A 43 24.81 5.24 15.71
N VAL A 44 24.18 4.13 16.09
CA VAL A 44 24.46 3.48 17.39
C VAL A 44 25.74 2.66 17.34
N GLY A 45 25.92 1.84 16.30
CA GLY A 45 27.02 0.88 16.20
C GLY A 45 28.34 1.48 15.71
N VAL A 46 28.31 2.40 14.75
CA VAL A 46 29.54 2.95 14.15
C VAL A 46 30.04 4.18 14.90
N THR A 47 29.12 5.05 15.34
CA THR A 47 29.52 6.33 15.96
C THR A 47 29.51 6.32 17.49
N GLY A 48 28.96 5.27 18.12
CA GLY A 48 28.82 5.21 19.58
C GLY A 48 27.87 6.25 20.16
N SER A 49 27.01 6.84 19.32
CA SER A 49 26.19 8.01 19.63
C SER A 49 24.91 7.69 20.41
N LYS A 50 24.84 6.54 21.09
CA LYS A 50 23.70 6.16 21.95
C LYS A 50 23.36 7.28 22.94
N ARG A 51 24.37 7.85 23.59
CA ARG A 51 24.20 8.94 24.55
C ARG A 51 23.68 10.22 23.92
N ILE A 52 23.99 10.46 22.65
CA ILE A 52 23.47 11.61 21.91
C ILE A 52 21.98 11.37 21.68
N ILE A 53 21.58 10.24 21.08
CA ILE A 53 20.15 9.91 20.87
C ILE A 53 19.35 9.94 22.18
N ASP A 54 19.88 9.33 23.25
CA ASP A 54 19.20 9.31 24.55
C ASP A 54 18.99 10.74 25.10
N ALA A 55 19.97 11.63 24.91
CA ALA A 55 19.92 13.01 25.38
C ALA A 55 19.18 13.96 24.43
N THR A 56 19.05 13.61 23.15
CA THR A 56 18.33 14.40 22.15
C THR A 56 16.83 14.32 22.41
N PRO A 57 16.12 15.46 22.50
CA PRO A 57 14.66 15.51 22.54
C PRO A 57 14.03 14.67 21.43
N ILE A 58 12.86 14.08 21.69
CA ILE A 58 12.18 13.24 20.68
C ILE A 58 11.80 14.04 19.43
N ASP A 59 11.45 15.32 19.59
CA ASP A 59 11.04 16.19 18.48
C ASP A 59 12.20 16.46 17.52
N ASP A 60 13.41 16.69 18.04
CA ASP A 60 14.63 16.79 17.21
C ASP A 60 14.90 15.50 16.43
N ILE A 61 14.63 14.33 17.03
CA ILE A 61 14.76 13.03 16.35
C ILE A 61 13.73 12.90 15.22
N ILE A 62 12.50 13.37 15.45
CA ILE A 62 11.43 13.38 14.46
C ILE A 62 11.77 14.33 13.30
N ASP A 63 12.27 15.53 13.59
CA ASP A 63 12.65 16.53 12.57
C ASP A 63 13.84 16.06 11.72
N ILE A 64 14.88 15.49 12.35
CA ILE A 64 15.95 14.78 11.63
C ILE A 64 15.35 13.70 10.72
N GLY A 65 14.35 12.99 11.23
CA GLY A 65 13.63 11.97 10.51
C GLY A 65 12.93 12.46 9.25
N TYR A 66 12.15 13.53 9.36
CA TYR A 66 11.48 14.17 8.22
C TYR A 66 12.49 14.74 7.23
N THR A 67 13.53 15.39 7.73
CA THR A 67 14.62 15.95 6.93
C THR A 67 15.37 14.86 6.15
N LEU A 68 15.56 13.67 6.72
CA LEU A 68 16.17 12.54 6.00
C LEU A 68 15.26 11.96 4.90
N ARG A 69 13.95 11.97 5.12
CA ARG A 69 12.95 11.46 4.16
C ARG A 69 12.65 12.45 3.04
N ASP A 70 12.71 13.74 3.35
CA ASP A 70 12.47 14.85 2.43
C ASP A 70 13.60 15.88 2.58
N PRO A 71 14.79 15.62 1.98
CA PRO A 71 15.96 16.48 2.11
C PRO A 71 15.74 17.89 1.58
N ASP A 72 14.72 18.11 0.75
CA ASP A 72 14.39 19.41 0.18
C ASP A 72 13.80 20.39 1.21
N ARG A 73 13.37 19.89 2.38
CA ARG A 73 12.96 20.72 3.53
C ARG A 73 14.14 21.32 4.28
N ALA A 74 15.33 20.77 4.09
CA ALA A 74 16.51 21.17 4.82
C ALA A 74 17.22 22.36 4.16
N THR A 75 18.11 23.00 4.91
CA THR A 75 19.06 23.93 4.31
C THR A 75 19.93 23.22 3.27
N GLU A 76 20.38 23.94 2.25
CA GLU A 76 21.15 23.37 1.13
C GLU A 76 22.40 22.60 1.59
N ASP A 77 23.08 23.00 2.68
CA ASP A 77 24.21 22.23 3.24
C ASP A 77 23.77 20.87 3.81
N ILE A 78 22.69 20.87 4.61
CA ILE A 78 22.15 19.65 5.22
C ILE A 78 21.63 18.72 4.14
N ARG A 79 20.85 19.24 3.19
CA ARG A 79 20.36 18.52 2.02
C ARG A 79 21.51 17.85 1.26
N ASN A 80 22.57 18.60 0.96
CA ASN A 80 23.74 18.06 0.28
C ASN A 80 24.42 16.95 1.08
N ARG A 81 24.51 17.06 2.41
CA ARG A 81 25.07 15.99 3.26
C ARG A 81 24.20 14.74 3.23
N ILE A 82 22.88 14.90 3.26
CA ILE A 82 21.95 13.78 3.23
C ILE A 82 22.06 13.04 1.90
N VAL A 83 21.91 13.78 0.79
CA VAL A 83 21.88 13.20 -0.56
C VAL A 83 23.24 12.62 -0.96
N LYS A 84 24.35 13.29 -0.62
CA LYS A 84 25.68 12.86 -1.09
C LYS A 84 26.39 11.88 -0.17
N ASN A 85 26.06 11.87 1.12
CA ASN A 85 26.78 11.05 2.10
C ASN A 85 25.87 10.04 2.80
N ILE A 86 24.76 10.48 3.37
CA ILE A 86 23.94 9.61 4.23
C ILE A 86 23.22 8.54 3.40
N ILE A 87 22.46 8.94 2.37
CA ILE A 87 21.71 7.99 1.52
C ILE A 87 22.64 6.94 0.89
N PRO A 88 23.75 7.31 0.22
CA PRO A 88 24.67 6.32 -0.35
C PRO A 88 25.29 5.39 0.70
N SER A 89 25.55 5.88 1.91
CA SER A 89 26.09 5.04 3.00
C SER A 89 25.07 4.01 3.49
N LEU A 90 23.80 4.41 3.61
CA LEU A 90 22.72 3.50 3.99
C LEU A 90 22.47 2.45 2.91
N GLU A 91 22.49 2.84 1.62
CA GLU A 91 22.38 1.91 0.50
C GLU A 91 23.55 0.91 0.46
N TRP A 92 24.78 1.38 0.75
CA TRP A 92 25.96 0.53 0.83
C TRP A 92 25.85 -0.46 2.00
N MET A 93 25.41 0.00 3.18
CA MET A 93 25.17 -0.87 4.33
C MET A 93 24.10 -1.91 4.05
N ALA A 94 22.99 -1.52 3.43
CA ALA A 94 21.90 -2.43 3.07
C ALA A 94 22.33 -3.54 2.10
N LYS A 95 23.32 -3.27 1.23
CA LYS A 95 23.90 -4.26 0.32
C LYS A 95 24.88 -5.23 0.99
N LEU A 96 25.51 -4.82 2.10
CA LEU A 96 26.52 -5.60 2.79
C LEU A 96 25.99 -6.38 3.98
N ILE A 97 24.97 -5.85 4.65
CA ILE A 97 24.39 -6.44 5.85
C ILE A 97 23.02 -6.99 5.44
N CYS A 98 22.99 -8.24 5.01
CA CYS A 98 21.73 -8.92 4.72
C CYS A 98 21.22 -9.58 6.01
N PHE A 99 20.03 -9.20 6.46
CA PHE A 99 19.33 -9.94 7.51
C PHE A 99 18.63 -11.14 6.87
N PRO A 100 18.76 -12.36 7.44
CA PRO A 100 17.98 -13.51 6.97
C PRO A 100 16.49 -13.19 7.11
N GLU A 101 15.71 -13.45 6.07
CA GLU A 101 14.25 -13.24 6.05
C GLU A 101 13.52 -14.04 7.16
N ASP A 102 14.19 -15.06 7.71
CA ASP A 102 13.63 -16.00 8.68
C ASP A 102 14.02 -15.69 10.14
N HIS A 103 14.78 -14.61 10.40
CA HIS A 103 15.28 -14.33 11.75
C HIS A 103 14.18 -13.74 12.65
N SER A 104 13.53 -14.61 13.42
CA SER A 104 12.59 -14.24 14.47
C SER A 104 13.29 -14.29 15.85
N GLY A 105 13.93 -13.20 16.24
CA GLY A 105 14.64 -13.12 17.52
C GLY A 105 15.18 -11.73 17.85
N THR A 106 15.49 -11.49 19.12
CA THR A 106 16.25 -10.30 19.53
C THR A 106 17.71 -10.56 19.20
N LEU A 107 18.31 -9.76 18.30
CA LEU A 107 19.75 -9.81 18.02
C LEU A 107 20.51 -9.50 19.31
N LYS A 108 21.15 -10.51 19.89
CA LYS A 108 22.02 -10.35 21.04
C LYS A 108 23.44 -10.10 20.57
N GLN A 109 24.22 -9.43 21.42
CA GLN A 109 25.62 -9.12 21.15
C GLN A 109 26.49 -10.37 20.91
N ASP A 110 26.02 -11.52 21.39
CA ASP A 110 26.63 -12.84 21.25
C ASP A 110 26.04 -13.69 20.11
N ASP A 111 25.08 -13.18 19.33
CA ASP A 111 24.57 -13.91 18.16
C ASP A 111 25.67 -14.08 17.12
N GLU A 112 25.81 -15.30 16.60
CA GLU A 112 26.82 -15.63 15.59
C GLU A 112 26.70 -14.74 14.35
N LEU A 113 25.47 -14.33 13.99
CA LEU A 113 25.20 -13.44 12.87
C LEU A 113 25.79 -12.03 13.09
N PHE A 114 25.67 -11.52 14.32
CA PHE A 114 26.23 -10.24 14.74
C PHE A 114 27.76 -10.32 14.84
N ILE A 115 28.29 -11.41 15.42
CA ILE A 115 29.73 -11.67 15.52
C ILE A 115 30.38 -11.87 14.15
N HIS A 116 29.71 -12.55 13.22
CA HIS A 116 30.24 -12.86 11.89
C HIS A 116 30.36 -11.61 11.02
N HIS A 117 29.38 -10.69 11.09
CA HIS A 117 29.38 -9.46 10.29
C HIS A 117 30.13 -8.29 10.95
N TRP A 118 30.16 -8.22 12.29
CA TRP A 118 30.68 -7.05 13.02
C TRP A 118 31.85 -7.36 13.96
N GLY A 119 32.25 -8.63 14.10
CA GLY A 119 33.32 -9.09 14.97
C GLY A 119 32.96 -9.11 16.47
N LYS A 120 33.71 -9.90 17.27
CA LYS A 120 33.66 -9.85 18.75
C LYS A 120 34.33 -8.56 19.25
N GLY A 121 33.72 -7.39 19.05
CA GLY A 121 34.47 -6.15 19.26
C GLY A 121 33.76 -4.80 19.35
N ILE A 122 32.43 -4.70 19.19
CA ILE A 122 31.74 -3.39 19.34
C ILE A 122 31.81 -2.84 20.80
N GLY A 123 32.39 -3.58 21.75
CA GLY A 123 32.76 -3.06 23.08
C GLY A 123 34.11 -2.30 23.15
N ASN A 124 34.94 -2.29 22.10
CA ASN A 124 36.28 -1.70 22.13
C ASN A 124 36.61 -0.84 20.90
N ILE A 125 35.68 0.01 20.45
CA ILE A 125 36.09 1.16 19.65
C ILE A 125 36.65 2.19 20.63
N PRO A 126 37.93 2.62 20.52
CA PRO A 126 38.50 3.59 21.45
C PRO A 126 37.69 4.88 21.42
N THR A 127 37.01 5.20 22.53
CA THR A 127 36.45 6.52 22.76
C THR A 127 37.57 7.52 22.91
N MET A 128 38.13 8.00 21.80
CA MET A 128 38.90 9.23 21.78
C MET A 128 38.02 10.34 21.24
N LEU A 129 37.46 11.15 22.15
CA LEU A 129 36.92 12.46 21.83
C LEU A 129 37.99 13.27 21.08
N PRO A 130 37.63 14.07 20.06
CA PRO A 130 38.62 14.88 19.37
C PRO A 130 39.18 15.95 20.34
N PRO A 131 40.50 16.21 20.35
CA PRO A 131 41.06 17.25 21.20
C PRO A 131 40.61 18.63 20.72
N LYS A 132 40.47 19.57 21.67
CA LYS A 132 39.95 20.94 21.49
C LYS A 132 40.77 21.87 20.58
N LYS A 133 41.73 21.39 19.80
CA LYS A 133 42.49 22.23 18.86
C LYS A 133 42.66 21.55 17.50
N ARG A 134 42.35 22.32 16.45
CA ARG A 134 42.59 21.97 15.04
C ARG A 134 44.08 21.67 14.84
N THR A 135 44.40 20.44 14.51
CA THR A 135 45.57 20.10 13.68
C THR A 135 45.23 18.94 12.76
N HIS A 136 45.67 19.08 11.51
CA HIS A 136 45.55 18.14 10.41
C HIS A 136 45.91 16.71 10.80
N TYR A 137 45.15 15.70 10.38
CA TYR A 137 45.62 14.49 9.69
C TYR A 137 44.42 13.60 9.30
N TRP A 138 44.38 13.23 8.01
CA TRP A 138 43.33 12.47 7.31
C TRP A 138 43.65 10.96 7.28
N ASP A 139 44.42 10.45 8.23
CA ASP A 139 45.05 9.12 8.10
C ASP A 139 44.18 7.96 8.62
N GLY A 140 43.01 8.23 9.21
CA GLY A 140 42.11 7.18 9.71
C GLY A 140 41.37 6.39 8.61
N LEU A 141 41.15 7.00 7.44
CA LEU A 141 40.35 6.40 6.36
C LEU A 141 41.19 5.66 5.31
N GLN A 142 42.52 5.86 5.30
CA GLN A 142 43.42 5.19 4.35
C GLN A 142 43.64 3.72 4.70
N ASN A 143 43.49 3.34 5.98
CA ASN A 143 43.66 1.96 6.45
C ASN A 143 42.50 1.02 6.10
N TYR A 144 41.38 1.55 5.59
CA TYR A 144 40.20 0.76 5.21
C TYR A 144 39.98 0.64 3.69
N GLY A 145 40.94 1.12 2.88
CA GLY A 145 40.97 0.86 1.44
C GLY A 145 39.89 1.57 0.61
N CYS A 146 39.19 2.56 1.15
CA CYS A 146 38.02 3.15 0.48
C CYS A 146 38.32 4.28 -0.51
N LEU A 147 39.58 4.70 -0.72
CA LEU A 147 39.92 5.72 -1.72
C LEU A 147 41.27 5.43 -2.38
N VAL A 148 41.26 5.23 -3.70
CA VAL A 148 42.48 5.29 -4.52
C VAL A 148 42.61 6.70 -5.07
N ASN A 149 43.71 7.36 -4.75
CA ASN A 149 44.09 8.63 -5.33
C ASN A 149 44.35 8.46 -6.84
N ARG A 150 43.53 9.09 -7.69
CA ARG A 150 43.81 9.22 -9.13
C ARG A 150 43.72 10.70 -9.48
N GLY A 151 44.85 11.27 -9.88
CA GLY A 151 44.98 12.69 -10.22
C GLY A 151 44.24 13.09 -11.51
N ASN A 152 44.66 14.24 -12.04
CA ASN A 152 44.04 15.02 -13.11
C ASN A 152 43.82 14.24 -14.43
N ASP A 153 42.62 13.73 -14.69
CA ASP A 153 42.09 13.59 -16.06
C ASP A 153 40.56 13.44 -16.06
N ILE A 154 39.89 13.99 -17.08
CA ILE A 154 38.44 14.25 -17.14
C ILE A 154 37.71 13.30 -18.13
N SER A 155 36.63 12.65 -17.67
CA SER A 155 35.47 12.03 -18.39
C SER A 155 35.63 10.73 -19.23
N PRO A 156 34.54 9.96 -19.54
CA PRO A 156 33.31 9.62 -18.80
C PRO A 156 33.05 8.09 -18.63
N LEU A 157 32.02 7.73 -17.84
CA LEU A 157 31.49 6.36 -17.60
C LEU A 157 30.98 5.64 -18.87
N PRO A 158 30.92 4.30 -18.85
CA PRO A 158 29.76 3.59 -19.39
C PRO A 158 29.14 2.60 -18.38
N ASP A 159 27.85 2.83 -18.16
CA ASP A 159 26.72 1.91 -17.96
C ASP A 159 26.81 0.59 -17.17
N PHE A 160 25.77 0.48 -16.32
CA PHE A 160 25.28 -0.65 -15.54
C PHE A 160 24.82 -1.85 -16.39
N GLY A 161 24.88 -3.04 -15.81
CA GLY A 161 24.14 -4.23 -16.24
C GLY A 161 23.73 -5.08 -15.04
N ALA A 162 22.45 -5.41 -14.98
CA ALA A 162 21.69 -5.84 -13.80
C ALA A 162 21.76 -7.33 -13.42
N PHE A 163 21.27 -7.59 -12.20
CA PHE A 163 20.77 -8.82 -11.58
C PHE A 163 20.26 -9.95 -12.51
N GLN A 164 20.47 -11.21 -12.10
CA GLN A 164 19.38 -12.07 -11.58
C GLN A 164 19.86 -13.43 -11.03
N ILE A 165 19.22 -13.81 -9.93
CA ILE A 165 19.23 -15.12 -9.26
C ILE A 165 18.20 -16.03 -9.95
N THR A 166 18.45 -17.33 -10.05
CA THR A 166 17.38 -18.32 -9.80
C THR A 166 17.91 -19.68 -9.37
N LEU A 167 17.11 -20.25 -8.47
CA LEU A 167 17.28 -21.41 -7.61
C LEU A 167 16.93 -22.75 -8.28
N ASN A 168 17.01 -23.80 -7.45
CA ASN A 168 16.27 -25.07 -7.44
C ASN A 168 17.01 -26.27 -8.05
N ASN A 169 16.95 -27.49 -7.51
CA ASN A 169 16.30 -28.02 -6.30
C ASN A 169 16.78 -29.47 -6.06
N ASN A 170 16.50 -29.93 -4.83
CA ASN A 170 16.04 -31.29 -4.48
C ASN A 170 17.01 -32.44 -4.09
N THR A 171 16.83 -32.80 -2.81
CA THR A 171 16.51 -34.14 -2.24
C THR A 171 17.61 -35.17 -1.92
N SER A 172 17.82 -35.30 -0.60
CA SER A 172 17.63 -36.52 0.23
C SER A 172 18.80 -37.49 0.49
N ILE A 173 19.06 -37.68 1.81
CA ILE A 173 19.26 -38.94 2.55
C ILE A 173 20.70 -39.54 2.69
N VAL A 174 21.17 -39.53 3.96
CA VAL A 174 21.95 -40.54 4.74
C VAL A 174 23.50 -40.47 4.84
N ASP A 175 23.93 -40.38 6.11
CA ASP A 175 25.10 -40.86 6.88
C ASP A 175 26.57 -40.82 6.39
N ASN A 176 27.39 -40.27 7.31
CA ASN A 176 28.71 -40.69 7.81
C ASN A 176 29.78 -41.24 6.85
N ASN A 177 30.83 -40.44 6.63
CA ASN A 177 32.22 -40.68 7.10
C ASN A 177 33.26 -39.96 6.21
N ASN A 178 34.24 -39.34 6.85
CA ASN A 178 35.56 -38.93 6.30
C ASN A 178 36.25 -40.07 5.49
N PRO A 179 37.29 -39.83 4.64
CA PRO A 179 38.31 -38.78 4.74
C PRO A 179 38.82 -38.16 3.41
N CYS A 180 39.77 -37.23 3.54
CA CYS A 180 40.66 -36.64 2.52
C CYS A 180 40.92 -37.47 1.25
N ASP A 181 40.92 -36.81 0.08
CA ASP A 181 42.11 -36.82 -0.81
C ASP A 181 42.09 -35.76 -1.92
N SER A 182 43.28 -35.20 -2.13
CA SER A 182 43.92 -34.52 -3.28
C SER A 182 43.12 -33.85 -4.42
N TYR A 183 43.56 -32.60 -4.66
CA TYR A 183 43.48 -31.78 -5.88
C TYR A 183 43.53 -32.53 -7.23
N ILE A 184 42.56 -32.21 -8.11
CA ILE A 184 42.73 -32.17 -9.57
C ILE A 184 41.93 -30.98 -10.13
N THR A 185 42.62 -30.05 -10.80
CA THR A 185 42.05 -28.98 -11.63
C THR A 185 41.58 -29.51 -13.00
N PRO A 186 40.42 -29.10 -13.53
CA PRO A 186 40.16 -29.13 -14.97
C PRO A 186 40.21 -27.74 -15.62
N SER A 187 40.80 -27.72 -16.81
CA SER A 187 40.94 -26.64 -17.79
C SER A 187 39.58 -26.21 -18.43
N PRO A 188 39.55 -25.12 -19.22
CA PRO A 188 38.39 -24.23 -19.38
C PRO A 188 37.38 -24.70 -20.42
N THR A 189 36.09 -24.48 -20.14
CA THR A 189 34.99 -24.60 -21.11
C THR A 189 34.82 -23.32 -21.96
N PRO A 190 34.22 -23.44 -23.17
CA PRO A 190 34.21 -22.40 -24.21
C PRO A 190 33.18 -21.28 -23.93
N PRO A 191 33.27 -20.12 -24.62
CA PRO A 191 32.42 -18.97 -24.33
C PRO A 191 30.96 -19.22 -24.72
N PRO A 192 30.00 -18.64 -23.97
CA PRO A 192 28.58 -18.66 -24.32
C PRO A 192 28.27 -17.70 -25.50
N PRO A 193 27.16 -17.94 -26.23
CA PRO A 193 26.77 -17.19 -27.42
C PRO A 193 26.25 -15.78 -27.06
N PRO A 194 26.25 -14.83 -28.03
CA PRO A 194 26.14 -13.40 -27.77
C PRO A 194 24.75 -12.98 -27.27
N HIS A 195 24.80 -12.04 -26.32
CA HIS A 195 23.70 -11.38 -25.62
C HIS A 195 22.61 -10.81 -26.54
N LEU A 196 21.35 -11.09 -26.19
CA LEU A 196 20.18 -10.38 -26.70
C LEU A 196 20.14 -8.96 -26.11
N HIS A 197 19.97 -8.01 -27.02
CA HIS A 197 19.97 -6.58 -26.77
C HIS A 197 18.89 -6.11 -25.80
N SER A 198 19.29 -5.14 -24.98
CA SER A 198 18.47 -4.14 -24.31
C SER A 198 17.28 -3.71 -25.16
N THR A 199 16.06 -3.98 -24.68
CA THR A 199 14.85 -3.36 -25.21
C THR A 199 14.65 -2.05 -24.48
N SER A 200 15.07 -0.99 -25.18
CA SER A 200 14.51 0.36 -25.12
C SER A 200 13.04 0.34 -24.67
N THR A 201 12.75 0.92 -23.50
CA THR A 201 11.41 1.34 -23.10
C THR A 201 10.94 2.40 -24.09
N SER A 202 10.33 1.92 -25.15
CA SER A 202 9.50 2.71 -26.04
C SER A 202 8.35 3.26 -25.19
N PRO A 203 7.90 4.50 -25.37
CA PRO A 203 6.67 4.97 -24.74
C PRO A 203 5.57 3.99 -25.15
N SER A 204 5.05 3.24 -24.18
CA SER A 204 3.95 2.31 -24.41
C SER A 204 2.82 3.14 -24.99
N THR A 205 2.47 2.87 -26.24
CA THR A 205 1.27 3.44 -26.85
C THR A 205 0.13 3.14 -25.89
N PRO A 206 -0.66 4.16 -25.47
CA PRO A 206 -1.76 3.94 -24.54
C PRO A 206 -2.63 2.81 -25.09
N SER A 207 -2.97 1.85 -24.22
CA SER A 207 -3.77 0.70 -24.64
C SER A 207 -5.06 1.22 -25.26
N PRO A 208 -5.57 0.63 -26.35
CA PRO A 208 -6.81 1.07 -26.95
C PRO A 208 -7.93 0.99 -25.89
N ILE A 209 -8.63 2.11 -25.68
CA ILE A 209 -9.78 2.22 -24.77
C ILE A 209 -11.01 2.52 -25.61
N ILE A 210 -12.06 1.72 -25.45
CA ILE A 210 -13.38 1.98 -26.03
C ILE A 210 -14.04 3.07 -25.19
N HIS A 211 -14.30 4.23 -25.79
CA HIS A 211 -14.95 5.36 -25.11
C HIS A 211 -16.45 5.41 -25.44
N ILE A 212 -17.27 5.37 -24.39
CA ILE A 212 -18.72 5.52 -24.45
C ILE A 212 -19.12 6.77 -23.67
N GLU A 213 -19.51 7.81 -24.38
CA GLU A 213 -20.10 8.99 -23.76
C GLU A 213 -21.60 8.78 -23.52
N ILE A 214 -22.04 9.00 -22.28
CA ILE A 214 -23.45 9.01 -21.91
C ILE A 214 -23.92 10.47 -21.96
N LYS A 215 -24.38 10.90 -23.14
CA LYS A 215 -24.67 12.32 -23.46
C LYS A 215 -25.70 12.97 -22.55
N GLY A 216 -26.54 12.15 -21.93
CA GLY A 216 -27.49 12.62 -20.95
C GLY A 216 -26.87 12.80 -19.57
N LEU A 217 -26.31 11.75 -18.99
CA LEU A 217 -26.11 11.65 -17.55
C LEU A 217 -25.58 12.93 -16.86
N ASP A 218 -26.41 13.49 -15.97
CA ASP A 218 -26.02 14.51 -15.00
C ASP A 218 -25.90 13.87 -13.60
N MET A 219 -24.73 13.97 -12.99
CA MET A 219 -24.40 13.28 -11.75
C MET A 219 -24.91 14.00 -10.48
N GLU A 220 -25.75 15.04 -10.60
CA GLU A 220 -26.34 15.79 -9.46
C GLU A 220 -27.69 15.25 -8.94
N VAL A 221 -28.16 14.10 -9.43
CA VAL A 221 -29.50 13.59 -9.09
C VAL A 221 -29.59 12.97 -7.67
N GLY A 222 -30.74 13.21 -7.03
CA GLY A 222 -31.08 12.83 -5.65
C GLY A 222 -31.24 11.33 -5.38
N ARG A 223 -31.35 11.02 -4.08
CA ARG A 223 -31.21 9.69 -3.45
C ARG A 223 -32.48 8.84 -3.53
N ALA A 224 -32.34 7.52 -3.71
CA ALA A 224 -33.41 6.54 -3.51
C ALA A 224 -32.85 5.29 -2.82
N ASN A 225 -33.04 5.17 -1.50
CA ASN A 225 -32.37 4.16 -0.67
C ASN A 225 -33.36 3.35 0.18
N SER A 226 -34.45 2.84 -0.40
CA SER A 226 -35.30 1.86 0.30
C SER A 226 -35.09 0.46 -0.25
N VAL A 227 -35.30 -0.54 0.62
CA VAL A 227 -35.26 -1.97 0.26
C VAL A 227 -36.31 -2.27 -0.83
N GLU A 228 -37.50 -1.69 -0.71
CA GLU A 228 -38.57 -1.83 -1.70
C GLU A 228 -38.18 -1.24 -3.06
N TRP A 229 -37.54 -0.06 -3.06
CA TRP A 229 -37.01 0.53 -4.29
C TRP A 229 -35.94 -0.35 -4.92
N THR A 230 -35.02 -0.89 -4.10
CA THR A 230 -33.98 -1.82 -4.57
C THR A 230 -34.61 -3.05 -5.23
N ALA A 231 -35.63 -3.65 -4.62
CA ALA A 231 -36.33 -4.80 -5.20
C ALA A 231 -36.95 -4.46 -6.56
N LYS A 232 -37.65 -3.32 -6.67
CA LYS A 232 -38.21 -2.82 -7.95
C LYS A 232 -37.10 -2.65 -9.00
N GLN A 233 -35.97 -2.04 -8.64
CA GLN A 233 -34.87 -1.82 -9.58
C GLN A 233 -34.19 -3.12 -9.99
N ARG A 234 -34.06 -4.11 -9.10
CA ARG A 234 -33.57 -5.46 -9.46
C ARG A 234 -34.47 -6.13 -10.50
N GLU A 235 -35.79 -6.01 -10.40
CA GLU A 235 -36.72 -6.55 -11.41
C GLU A 235 -36.59 -5.86 -12.78
N LEU A 236 -36.31 -4.57 -12.80
CA LEU A 236 -36.06 -3.81 -14.02
C LEU A 236 -34.70 -4.17 -14.63
N ALA A 237 -33.65 -4.24 -13.81
CA ALA A 237 -32.29 -4.59 -14.21
C ALA A 237 -32.17 -6.05 -14.69
N ALA A 238 -32.93 -6.98 -14.10
CA ALA A 238 -33.01 -8.36 -14.58
C ALA A 238 -33.57 -8.47 -16.02
N ARG A 239 -34.31 -7.45 -16.47
CA ARG A 239 -34.85 -7.33 -17.83
C ARG A 239 -34.06 -6.37 -18.72
N ALA A 240 -32.81 -6.08 -18.35
CA ALA A 240 -31.94 -5.20 -19.13
C ALA A 240 -31.86 -5.65 -20.59
N LEU A 241 -31.92 -4.69 -21.51
CA LEU A 241 -31.77 -4.91 -22.94
C LEU A 241 -30.35 -5.38 -23.24
N VAL A 242 -30.20 -6.40 -24.08
CA VAL A 242 -28.91 -6.95 -24.46
C VAL A 242 -28.55 -6.44 -25.86
N PRO A 243 -27.53 -5.60 -26.01
CA PRO A 243 -27.07 -5.16 -27.32
C PRO A 243 -26.35 -6.28 -28.05
N LYS A 244 -26.49 -6.33 -29.38
CA LYS A 244 -25.83 -7.34 -30.24
C LYS A 244 -24.36 -7.04 -30.46
N ASP A 245 -24.00 -5.77 -30.44
CA ASP A 245 -22.67 -5.26 -30.72
C ASP A 245 -22.43 -3.93 -29.99
N LEU A 246 -21.21 -3.39 -30.13
CA LEU A 246 -20.79 -2.16 -29.48
C LEU A 246 -21.57 -0.93 -29.97
N GLU A 247 -21.94 -0.88 -31.25
CA GLU A 247 -22.69 0.24 -31.82
C GLU A 247 -24.10 0.28 -31.22
N GLU A 248 -24.74 -0.89 -31.10
CA GLU A 248 -26.03 -1.02 -30.44
C GLU A 248 -25.95 -0.70 -28.94
N LEU A 249 -24.87 -1.07 -28.25
CA LEU A 249 -24.64 -0.69 -26.85
C LEU A 249 -24.61 0.84 -26.69
N ILE A 250 -23.80 1.53 -27.51
CA ILE A 250 -23.66 3.00 -27.47
C ILE A 250 -25.02 3.66 -27.74
N ARG A 251 -25.76 3.17 -28.75
CA ARG A 251 -27.09 3.67 -29.08
C ARG A 251 -28.07 3.48 -27.91
N MET A 252 -28.17 2.27 -27.38
CA MET A 252 -29.13 1.94 -26.31
C MET A 252 -28.86 2.72 -25.02
N VAL A 253 -27.59 2.88 -24.63
CA VAL A 253 -27.23 3.65 -23.43
C VAL A 253 -27.66 5.12 -23.58
N ASN A 254 -27.47 5.72 -24.76
CA ASN A 254 -27.84 7.11 -25.01
C ASN A 254 -29.35 7.33 -25.17
N GLU A 255 -30.11 6.34 -25.69
CA GLU A 255 -31.58 6.39 -25.76
C GLU A 255 -32.27 6.35 -24.38
N GLY A 256 -31.51 6.12 -23.31
CA GLY A 256 -31.99 6.11 -21.92
C GLY A 256 -32.20 7.49 -21.30
N PHE A 257 -31.74 8.56 -21.95
CA PHE A 257 -31.69 9.91 -21.38
C PHE A 257 -32.35 10.96 -22.31
N ASP A 258 -32.87 12.04 -21.73
CA ASP A 258 -33.28 13.24 -22.48
C ASP A 258 -32.12 14.21 -22.71
N ASP A 259 -32.42 15.31 -23.41
CA ASP A 259 -31.48 16.38 -23.74
C ASP A 259 -30.95 17.11 -22.48
N ASP A 260 -31.67 17.08 -21.36
CA ASP A 260 -31.26 17.70 -20.08
C ASP A 260 -30.36 16.76 -19.26
N GLY A 261 -30.38 15.48 -19.59
CA GLY A 261 -29.54 14.49 -18.98
C GLY A 261 -30.17 13.62 -17.92
N VAL A 262 -31.49 13.67 -17.87
CA VAL A 262 -32.29 12.91 -16.94
C VAL A 262 -32.63 11.58 -17.58
N ARG A 263 -32.51 10.51 -16.79
CA ARG A 263 -32.92 9.17 -17.20
C ARG A 263 -34.43 9.17 -17.44
N ILE A 264 -34.86 9.11 -18.71
CA ILE A 264 -36.27 9.21 -19.12
C ILE A 264 -37.02 7.87 -19.12
N ARG A 265 -36.29 6.76 -19.06
CA ARG A 265 -36.88 5.42 -19.12
C ARG A 265 -36.37 4.57 -17.97
N GLU A 266 -37.28 3.86 -17.31
CA GLU A 266 -36.97 2.82 -16.32
C GLU A 266 -36.46 1.52 -16.98
N HIS A 267 -35.57 1.61 -17.97
CA HIS A 267 -34.93 0.43 -18.58
C HIS A 267 -33.43 0.49 -18.39
N TYR A 268 -32.82 -0.69 -18.41
CA TYR A 268 -31.39 -0.88 -18.27
C TYR A 268 -30.81 -1.46 -19.55
N VAL A 269 -29.52 -1.19 -19.79
CA VAL A 269 -28.75 -1.79 -20.89
C VAL A 269 -27.67 -2.67 -20.29
N ARG A 270 -27.57 -3.90 -20.79
CA ARG A 270 -26.59 -4.88 -20.32
C ARG A 270 -25.27 -4.70 -21.05
N VAL A 271 -24.18 -4.56 -20.30
CA VAL A 271 -22.81 -4.68 -20.81
C VAL A 271 -22.39 -6.13 -20.60
N THR A 272 -22.48 -6.94 -21.66
CA THR A 272 -22.11 -8.35 -21.61
C THR A 272 -20.60 -8.52 -21.67
N ALA A 273 -20.09 -9.62 -21.09
CA ALA A 273 -18.66 -9.88 -21.05
C ALA A 273 -18.02 -9.93 -22.46
N ASP A 274 -18.75 -10.49 -23.45
CA ASP A 274 -18.30 -10.63 -24.84
C ASP A 274 -18.07 -9.28 -25.55
N LEU A 275 -18.71 -8.21 -25.09
CA LEU A 275 -18.51 -6.86 -25.65
C LEU A 275 -17.21 -6.22 -25.15
N VAL A 276 -16.69 -6.65 -24.00
CA VAL A 276 -15.49 -6.07 -23.34
C VAL A 276 -14.21 -6.71 -23.88
N THR A 277 -13.99 -6.54 -25.18
CA THR A 277 -12.79 -7.02 -25.88
C THR A 277 -11.54 -6.22 -25.53
N GLU A 278 -11.74 -4.94 -25.20
CA GLU A 278 -10.73 -3.97 -24.75
C GLU A 278 -11.22 -3.27 -23.48
N ASN A 279 -10.35 -2.47 -22.87
CA ASN A 279 -10.76 -1.62 -21.75
C ASN A 279 -11.86 -0.65 -22.22
N MET A 280 -12.92 -0.51 -21.42
CA MET A 280 -14.00 0.44 -21.69
C MET A 280 -13.94 1.60 -20.70
N LYS A 281 -14.26 2.80 -21.18
CA LYS A 281 -14.41 4.01 -20.40
C LYS A 281 -15.77 4.64 -20.69
N PHE A 282 -16.52 4.93 -19.64
CA PHE A 282 -17.76 5.68 -19.71
C PHE A 282 -17.56 7.07 -19.15
N THR A 283 -18.08 8.08 -19.86
CA THR A 283 -18.06 9.48 -19.40
C THR A 283 -19.47 10.05 -19.34
N ASP A 284 -19.66 11.03 -18.46
CA ASP A 284 -20.87 11.86 -18.45
C ASP A 284 -20.88 12.87 -19.62
N LYS A 285 -21.94 13.68 -19.71
CA LYS A 285 -22.11 14.72 -20.74
C LYS A 285 -21.04 15.82 -20.71
N ASN A 286 -20.33 15.97 -19.61
CA ASN A 286 -19.26 16.94 -19.43
C ASN A 286 -17.87 16.33 -19.68
N GLY A 287 -17.83 15.05 -20.10
CA GLY A 287 -16.59 14.31 -20.32
C GLY A 287 -15.94 13.76 -19.04
N LYS A 288 -16.59 13.89 -17.86
CA LYS A 288 -16.05 13.33 -16.61
C LYS A 288 -16.15 11.81 -16.65
N GLU A 289 -15.05 11.12 -16.36
CA GLU A 289 -15.02 9.68 -16.24
C GLU A 289 -15.84 9.20 -15.04
N ILE A 290 -16.76 8.27 -15.29
CA ILE A 290 -17.66 7.74 -14.24
C ILE A 290 -17.44 6.25 -13.97
N LEU A 291 -16.96 5.51 -14.97
CA LEU A 291 -16.77 4.06 -14.94
C LEU A 291 -15.68 3.66 -15.95
N PHE A 292 -14.83 2.73 -15.52
CA PHE A 292 -13.95 1.95 -16.36
C PHE A 292 -14.19 0.46 -16.13
N ILE A 293 -14.18 -0.30 -17.21
CA ILE A 293 -14.22 -1.77 -17.17
C ILE A 293 -12.93 -2.25 -17.83
N LEU A 294 -12.03 -2.83 -17.04
CA LEU A 294 -10.78 -3.36 -17.56
C LEU A 294 -11.00 -4.78 -18.05
N SER A 295 -10.63 -5.01 -19.31
CA SER A 295 -10.84 -6.29 -19.98
C SER A 295 -9.96 -7.37 -19.34
N PRO A 296 -10.49 -8.59 -19.14
CA PRO A 296 -9.71 -9.70 -18.63
C PRO A 296 -8.52 -9.99 -19.53
N ASN A 297 -8.62 -9.73 -20.84
CA ASN A 297 -7.56 -9.93 -21.84
C ASN A 297 -6.35 -9.03 -21.60
N ARG A 298 -6.50 -7.94 -20.83
CA ARG A 298 -5.45 -6.97 -20.49
C ARG A 298 -4.90 -7.14 -19.08
N LEU A 299 -5.46 -8.06 -18.29
CA LEU A 299 -4.99 -8.37 -16.95
C LEU A 299 -3.74 -9.27 -17.04
N PRO A 300 -2.62 -8.91 -16.38
CA PRO A 300 -1.43 -9.74 -16.35
C PRO A 300 -1.70 -11.13 -15.75
N GLU A 301 -0.99 -12.13 -16.28
CA GLU A 301 -1.17 -13.52 -15.83
C GLU A 301 -0.84 -13.68 -14.33
N SER A 302 0.14 -12.94 -13.80
CA SER A 302 0.45 -12.93 -12.37
C SER A 302 -0.75 -12.51 -11.53
N ALA A 303 -1.42 -11.41 -11.89
CA ALA A 303 -2.62 -10.94 -11.19
C ALA A 303 -3.80 -11.92 -11.32
N ARG A 304 -3.94 -12.61 -12.46
CA ARG A 304 -4.97 -13.65 -12.62
C ARG A 304 -4.76 -14.80 -11.64
N VAL A 305 -3.54 -15.32 -11.55
CA VAL A 305 -3.20 -16.42 -10.62
C VAL A 305 -3.50 -16.02 -9.17
N GLU A 306 -3.17 -14.78 -8.78
CA GLU A 306 -3.46 -14.25 -7.45
C GLU A 306 -4.97 -14.20 -7.16
N ILE A 307 -5.76 -13.69 -8.11
CA ILE A 307 -7.23 -13.57 -7.99
C ILE A 307 -7.91 -14.94 -7.95
N GLU A 308 -7.46 -15.91 -8.76
CA GLU A 308 -7.95 -17.30 -8.70
C GLU A 308 -7.69 -17.94 -7.35
N GLY A 309 -6.50 -17.69 -6.77
CA GLY A 309 -6.08 -18.25 -5.49
C GLY A 309 -6.83 -17.70 -4.27
N LEU A 310 -7.51 -16.55 -4.40
CA LEU A 310 -8.12 -15.86 -3.25
C LEU A 310 -9.11 -16.72 -2.46
N TRP A 311 -9.96 -17.49 -3.14
CA TRP A 311 -10.96 -18.30 -2.43
C TRP A 311 -10.28 -19.35 -1.53
N SER A 312 -9.27 -20.04 -2.07
CA SER A 312 -8.49 -21.03 -1.34
C SER A 312 -7.71 -20.42 -0.16
N LEU A 313 -7.15 -19.22 -0.36
CA LEU A 313 -6.48 -18.48 0.71
C LEU A 313 -7.45 -18.19 1.86
N LEU A 314 -8.61 -17.63 1.54
CA LEU A 314 -9.63 -17.31 2.53
C LEU A 314 -10.16 -18.56 3.23
N ASP A 315 -10.36 -19.66 2.51
CA ASP A 315 -10.83 -20.92 3.09
C ASP A 315 -9.82 -21.49 4.09
N SER A 316 -8.52 -21.30 3.84
CA SER A 316 -7.47 -21.74 4.76
C SER A 316 -7.37 -20.91 6.06
N LEU A 317 -7.71 -19.61 6.01
CA LEU A 317 -7.53 -18.68 7.12
C LEU A 317 -8.82 -18.38 7.89
N VAL A 318 -9.96 -18.35 7.20
CA VAL A 318 -11.29 -18.02 7.73
C VAL A 318 -12.38 -18.96 7.18
N PRO A 319 -12.24 -20.29 7.34
CA PRO A 319 -13.16 -21.29 6.76
C PRO A 319 -14.62 -21.10 7.20
N SER A 320 -14.84 -20.60 8.42
CA SER A 320 -16.18 -20.32 8.93
C SER A 320 -16.91 -19.20 8.18
N VAL A 321 -16.17 -18.32 7.51
CA VAL A 321 -16.71 -17.22 6.70
C VAL A 321 -16.91 -17.68 5.26
N THR A 322 -15.94 -18.38 4.66
CA THR A 322 -16.08 -18.93 3.29
C THR A 322 -17.19 -19.97 3.19
N ALA A 323 -17.45 -20.74 4.25
CA ALA A 323 -18.60 -21.65 4.33
C ALA A 323 -19.97 -20.94 4.18
N LYS A 324 -20.01 -19.62 4.39
CA LYS A 324 -21.18 -18.76 4.17
C LYS A 324 -21.07 -17.94 2.88
N GLY A 325 -20.25 -18.39 1.94
CA GLY A 325 -19.96 -17.69 0.69
C GLY A 325 -21.00 -17.86 -0.42
N ASP A 326 -22.07 -18.62 -0.17
CA ASP A 326 -23.06 -18.95 -1.17
C ASP A 326 -24.25 -17.98 -1.22
N HIS A 327 -25.04 -18.11 -2.27
CA HIS A 327 -26.26 -17.33 -2.50
C HIS A 327 -27.38 -17.53 -1.46
N VAL A 328 -27.35 -18.61 -0.67
CA VAL A 328 -28.35 -18.84 0.39
C VAL A 328 -27.98 -17.97 1.58
N ALA A 329 -26.71 -18.03 2.00
CA ALA A 329 -26.16 -17.19 3.05
C ALA A 329 -26.28 -15.69 2.71
N ALA A 330 -26.13 -15.31 1.44
CA ALA A 330 -26.32 -13.93 0.99
C ALA A 330 -27.69 -13.33 1.38
N GLN A 331 -28.74 -14.16 1.52
CA GLN A 331 -30.07 -13.71 1.94
C GLN A 331 -30.13 -13.32 3.42
N GLU A 332 -29.23 -13.87 4.24
CA GLU A 332 -29.08 -13.53 5.67
C GLU A 332 -28.12 -12.34 5.88
N GLY A 333 -27.45 -11.90 4.82
CA GLY A 333 -26.45 -10.83 4.82
C GLY A 333 -25.08 -11.32 4.36
N PHE A 334 -24.30 -10.42 3.75
CA PHE A 334 -22.94 -10.72 3.34
C PHE A 334 -21.95 -10.45 4.48
N GLN A 335 -20.78 -11.09 4.42
CA GLN A 335 -19.68 -10.84 5.36
C GLN A 335 -18.66 -9.92 4.70
N ALA A 336 -18.05 -9.02 5.48
CA ALA A 336 -17.02 -8.12 5.00
C ALA A 336 -15.88 -8.00 6.00
N PHE A 337 -14.65 -8.03 5.50
CA PHE A 337 -13.46 -7.61 6.23
C PHE A 337 -13.02 -6.25 5.72
N HIS A 338 -12.96 -5.26 6.60
CA HIS A 338 -12.51 -3.91 6.25
C HIS A 338 -11.09 -3.72 6.73
N PHE A 339 -10.11 -3.80 5.84
CA PHE A 339 -8.70 -3.50 6.09
C PHE A 339 -8.38 -2.09 5.61
N CYS A 340 -8.84 -1.09 6.36
CA CYS A 340 -8.76 0.32 5.98
C CYS A 340 -8.00 1.16 7.00
N GLN A 341 -7.38 2.24 6.51
CA GLN A 341 -7.00 3.40 7.30
C GLN A 341 -8.12 4.44 7.22
N TYR A 342 -8.68 4.83 8.36
CA TYR A 342 -9.77 5.80 8.44
C TYR A 342 -9.30 7.14 9.01
N ASN A 343 -9.90 8.19 8.47
CA ASN A 343 -10.02 9.50 9.10
C ASN A 343 -11.48 9.84 9.45
N LYS A 344 -12.42 9.07 8.90
CA LYS A 344 -13.85 9.18 9.17
C LYS A 344 -14.05 8.97 10.67
N TYR A 345 -14.69 9.92 11.34
CA TYR A 345 -14.85 10.01 12.80
C TYR A 345 -13.63 10.51 13.60
N ALA A 346 -12.56 10.97 12.94
CA ALA A 346 -11.52 11.71 13.64
C ALA A 346 -12.06 13.02 14.21
N GLU A 347 -11.62 13.36 15.43
CA GLU A 347 -11.86 14.62 16.10
C GLU A 347 -11.12 15.73 15.35
N LYS A 348 -11.80 16.87 15.15
CA LYS A 348 -11.19 18.07 14.57
C LYS A 348 -10.58 18.94 15.65
N GLY A 349 -9.43 19.54 15.36
CA GLY A 349 -8.72 20.49 16.22
C GLY A 349 -9.17 21.94 16.03
N ASP A 350 -10.18 22.19 15.20
CA ASP A 350 -10.68 23.55 14.91
C ASP A 350 -11.12 24.25 16.22
N GLY A 351 -10.41 25.31 16.60
CA GLY A 351 -10.69 26.07 17.82
C GLY A 351 -10.20 25.43 19.12
N ALA A 352 -9.33 24.41 19.05
CA ALA A 352 -8.65 23.88 20.22
C ALA A 352 -7.75 24.96 20.88
N PRO A 353 -7.59 24.98 22.21
CA PRO A 353 -6.73 25.95 22.90
C PRO A 353 -5.27 25.82 22.45
N GLU A 354 -4.62 26.94 22.10
CA GLU A 354 -3.22 27.00 21.64
C GLU A 354 -2.18 26.64 22.71
N ASP A 355 -2.55 26.69 23.99
CA ASP A 355 -1.65 26.46 25.14
C ASP A 355 -1.67 25.03 25.70
N MET A 356 -2.51 24.14 25.15
CA MET A 356 -2.66 22.76 25.64
C MET A 356 -2.22 21.74 24.59
N HIS A 357 -1.38 20.78 24.97
CA HIS A 357 -0.98 19.70 24.06
C HIS A 357 -2.18 18.78 23.76
N HIS A 358 -2.31 18.29 22.52
CA HIS A 358 -3.49 17.53 22.09
C HIS A 358 -3.70 16.24 22.91
N TYR A 359 -2.66 15.65 23.52
CA TYR A 359 -2.83 14.50 24.44
C TYR A 359 -3.38 14.84 25.83
N GLU A 360 -3.28 16.11 26.24
CA GLU A 360 -3.70 16.58 27.56
C GLU A 360 -5.16 17.04 27.58
N MET A 361 -5.72 17.30 26.40
CA MET A 361 -7.12 17.66 26.24
C MET A 361 -8.04 16.48 26.62
N LYS A 362 -9.13 16.76 27.35
CA LYS A 362 -10.18 15.78 27.66
C LYS A 362 -10.81 15.26 26.36
N GLY A 363 -11.24 14.00 26.34
CA GLY A 363 -11.87 13.37 25.17
C GLY A 363 -11.15 12.12 24.70
N ASN A 364 -11.54 11.61 23.54
CA ASN A 364 -10.92 10.42 22.97
C ASN A 364 -9.68 10.79 22.17
N LYS A 365 -8.53 10.83 22.84
CA LYS A 365 -7.24 11.15 22.22
C LYS A 365 -6.90 10.27 20.99
N TYR A 366 -7.45 9.06 20.89
CA TYR A 366 -7.21 8.16 19.76
C TYR A 366 -7.97 8.56 18.49
N GLN A 367 -8.95 9.46 18.60
CA GLN A 367 -9.65 10.04 17.45
C GLN A 367 -8.97 11.31 16.92
N ARG A 368 -7.90 11.80 17.55
CA ARG A 368 -7.16 12.99 17.08
C ARG A 368 -6.15 12.68 15.98
N GLN A 369 -6.06 11.42 15.58
CA GLN A 369 -5.21 10.92 14.49
C GLN A 369 -6.03 9.98 13.61
N THR A 370 -5.50 9.69 12.42
CA THR A 370 -6.03 8.59 11.61
C THR A 370 -5.81 7.26 12.33
N TYR A 371 -6.64 6.28 12.04
CA TYR A 371 -6.59 4.99 12.72
C TYR A 371 -6.90 3.84 11.78
N THR A 372 -6.35 2.67 12.09
CA THR A 372 -6.68 1.44 11.36
C THR A 372 -8.02 0.88 11.81
N SER A 373 -8.75 0.32 10.86
CA SER A 373 -9.91 -0.52 11.09
C SER A 373 -9.65 -1.63 12.13
N GLN A 374 -10.71 -2.04 12.83
CA GLN A 374 -10.63 -3.11 13.82
C GLN A 374 -10.27 -4.46 13.21
N ASP A 375 -10.58 -4.70 11.93
CA ASP A 375 -10.28 -5.99 11.30
C ASP A 375 -8.79 -6.18 11.04
N VAL A 376 -8.02 -5.11 10.80
CA VAL A 376 -6.54 -5.18 10.77
C VAL A 376 -6.01 -5.71 12.10
N LEU A 377 -6.59 -5.25 13.23
CA LEU A 377 -6.15 -5.67 14.57
C LEU A 377 -6.62 -7.08 14.94
N LYS A 378 -7.83 -7.48 14.51
CA LYS A 378 -8.42 -8.79 14.82
C LYS A 378 -7.89 -9.91 13.92
N HIS A 379 -7.53 -9.57 12.68
CA HIS A 379 -7.15 -10.52 11.65
C HIS A 379 -5.80 -10.14 10.97
N PRO A 380 -4.72 -9.90 11.74
CA PRO A 380 -3.44 -9.44 11.17
C PRO A 380 -2.85 -10.47 10.20
N VAL A 381 -2.95 -11.77 10.52
CA VAL A 381 -2.46 -12.85 9.65
C VAL A 381 -3.22 -12.88 8.31
N LEU A 382 -4.54 -12.67 8.34
CA LEU A 382 -5.34 -12.60 7.11
C LEU A 382 -4.99 -11.37 6.30
N PHE A 383 -4.83 -10.21 6.96
CA PHE A 383 -4.46 -8.98 6.31
C PHE A 383 -3.10 -9.10 5.59
N GLU A 384 -2.06 -9.55 6.30
CA GLU A 384 -0.72 -9.74 5.75
C GLU A 384 -0.72 -10.74 4.58
N ALA A 385 -1.46 -11.85 4.73
CA ALA A 385 -1.57 -12.85 3.68
C ALA A 385 -2.28 -12.32 2.43
N LEU A 386 -3.33 -11.49 2.59
CA LEU A 386 -4.03 -10.85 1.48
C LEU A 386 -3.14 -9.84 0.75
N VAL A 387 -2.45 -8.97 1.49
CA VAL A 387 -1.54 -7.97 0.89
C VAL A 387 -0.42 -8.66 0.13
N LYS A 388 0.18 -9.71 0.72
CA LYS A 388 1.22 -10.49 0.05
C LYS A 388 0.68 -11.24 -1.17
N ASN A 389 -0.49 -11.87 -1.07
CA ASN A 389 -1.09 -12.60 -2.18
C ASN A 389 -1.50 -11.69 -3.33
N LEU A 390 -1.81 -10.42 -3.09
CA LEU A 390 -2.31 -9.49 -4.11
C LEU A 390 -1.24 -8.53 -4.62
N GLU A 391 0.05 -8.76 -4.35
CA GLU A 391 1.12 -7.82 -4.68
C GLU A 391 1.15 -7.41 -6.16
N ASN A 392 1.02 -8.37 -7.09
CA ASN A 392 1.01 -8.06 -8.52
C ASN A 392 -0.31 -7.40 -8.95
N THR A 393 -1.42 -7.83 -8.35
CA THR A 393 -2.75 -7.24 -8.58
C THR A 393 -2.76 -5.77 -8.13
N MET A 394 -2.22 -5.46 -6.95
CA MET A 394 -2.14 -4.10 -6.41
C MET A 394 -1.19 -3.24 -7.24
N SER A 395 -0.05 -3.79 -7.68
CA SER A 395 0.86 -3.09 -8.59
C SER A 395 0.16 -2.73 -9.92
N TYR A 396 -0.59 -3.66 -10.50
CA TYR A 396 -1.38 -3.39 -11.71
C TYR A 396 -2.47 -2.34 -11.48
N VAL A 397 -3.17 -2.41 -10.34
CA VAL A 397 -4.17 -1.39 -9.97
C VAL A 397 -3.52 -0.02 -9.84
N ASP A 398 -2.36 0.10 -9.16
CA ASP A 398 -1.64 1.36 -8.99
C ASP A 398 -1.28 2.00 -10.34
N GLU A 399 -0.72 1.20 -11.26
CA GLU A 399 -0.41 1.63 -12.63
C GLU A 399 -1.68 2.12 -13.36
N LYS A 400 -2.79 1.37 -13.24
CA LYS A 400 -4.04 1.74 -13.91
C LYS A 400 -4.70 2.96 -13.30
N MET A 401 -4.60 3.18 -11.99
CA MET A 401 -5.08 4.42 -11.39
C MET A 401 -4.26 5.62 -11.90
N LYS A 402 -2.94 5.50 -11.97
CA LYS A 402 -2.06 6.54 -12.49
C LYS A 402 -2.35 6.86 -13.96
N GLU A 403 -2.65 5.85 -14.77
CA GLU A 403 -3.00 6.01 -16.19
C GLU A 403 -4.40 6.61 -16.40
N LEU A 404 -5.41 6.09 -15.67
CA LEU A 404 -6.82 6.35 -15.97
C LEU A 404 -7.40 7.53 -15.20
N ILE A 405 -6.91 7.79 -13.97
CA ILE A 405 -7.42 8.82 -13.06
C ILE A 405 -6.26 9.57 -12.37
N PRO A 406 -5.30 10.16 -13.12
CA PRO A 406 -4.06 10.72 -12.56
C PRO A 406 -4.29 11.76 -11.45
N GLU A 407 -5.29 12.64 -11.60
CA GLU A 407 -5.60 13.65 -10.57
C GLU A 407 -6.09 13.03 -9.25
N SER A 408 -6.84 11.93 -9.34
CA SER A 408 -7.29 11.18 -8.15
C SER A 408 -6.14 10.38 -7.54
N TYR A 409 -5.30 9.78 -8.39
CA TYR A 409 -4.10 9.07 -7.98
C TYR A 409 -3.15 9.98 -7.18
N ASP A 410 -2.81 11.15 -7.71
CA ASP A 410 -1.91 12.10 -7.05
C ASP A 410 -2.47 12.53 -5.69
N ARG A 411 -3.77 12.80 -5.63
CA ARG A 411 -4.46 13.13 -4.37
C ARG A 411 -4.43 11.98 -3.36
N HIS A 412 -4.65 10.73 -3.79
CA HIS A 412 -4.58 9.58 -2.87
C HIS A 412 -3.13 9.30 -2.43
N LEU A 413 -2.14 9.60 -3.26
CA LEU A 413 -0.74 9.54 -2.88
C LEU A 413 -0.39 10.60 -1.83
N GLU A 414 -0.93 11.81 -1.94
CA GLU A 414 -0.84 12.82 -0.88
C GLU A 414 -1.45 12.33 0.44
N PHE A 415 -2.61 11.67 0.38
CA PHE A 415 -3.26 11.09 1.55
C PHE A 415 -2.34 10.07 2.25
N LEU A 416 -1.75 9.14 1.49
CA LEU A 416 -0.82 8.15 2.02
C LEU A 416 0.43 8.78 2.63
N ARG A 417 1.04 9.77 1.94
CA ARG A 417 2.22 10.49 2.44
C ARG A 417 1.96 11.25 3.74
N ALA A 418 0.71 11.66 3.96
CA ALA A 418 0.30 12.34 5.17
C ALA A 418 0.03 11.39 6.35
N LEU A 419 -0.05 10.07 6.13
CA LEU A 419 -0.35 9.13 7.21
C LEU A 419 0.79 9.09 8.23
N PRO A 420 0.47 9.09 9.53
CA PRO A 420 1.47 8.94 10.58
C PRO A 420 2.15 7.58 10.44
N LEU A 421 3.46 7.56 10.67
CA LEU A 421 4.28 6.36 10.67
C LEU A 421 4.25 5.52 9.38
N GLY A 422 3.86 6.11 8.24
CA GLY A 422 3.75 5.40 6.95
C GLY A 422 2.41 4.67 6.74
N GLY A 423 1.54 4.61 7.75
CA GLY A 423 0.17 4.11 7.61
C GLY A 423 0.04 2.65 7.14
N LEU A 424 -1.17 2.31 6.67
CA LEU A 424 -1.46 1.03 6.04
C LEU A 424 -0.94 1.04 4.60
N LEU A 425 0.01 0.15 4.27
CA LEU A 425 0.56 0.03 2.92
C LEU A 425 -0.05 -1.17 2.20
N LEU A 426 -0.81 -0.91 1.14
CA LEU A 426 -1.49 -1.94 0.34
C LEU A 426 -0.80 -2.23 -1.00
N GLY A 427 0.26 -1.48 -1.36
CA GLY A 427 0.93 -1.60 -2.66
C GLY A 427 0.27 -0.80 -3.80
N ALA A 428 -0.84 -0.11 -3.53
CA ALA A 428 -1.47 0.86 -4.43
C ALA A 428 -1.72 2.19 -3.70
N ALA A 429 -1.90 3.27 -4.45
CA ALA A 429 -2.26 4.60 -3.97
C ALA A 429 -3.70 4.65 -3.45
N ILE A 430 -4.04 3.79 -2.47
CA ILE A 430 -5.35 3.62 -1.86
C ILE A 430 -5.18 3.37 -0.36
N THR A 431 -6.13 3.83 0.46
CA THR A 431 -6.08 3.73 1.93
C THR A 431 -6.88 2.57 2.53
N GLY A 432 -7.61 1.80 1.73
CA GLY A 432 -8.38 0.67 2.22
C GLY A 432 -8.59 -0.48 1.24
N LEU A 433 -8.61 -1.68 1.79
CA LEU A 433 -8.90 -2.96 1.16
C LEU A 433 -10.11 -3.58 1.88
N VAL A 434 -11.16 -3.91 1.14
CA VAL A 434 -12.36 -4.58 1.67
C VAL A 434 -12.54 -5.90 0.94
N VAL A 435 -12.74 -6.98 1.70
CA VAL A 435 -13.04 -8.31 1.14
C VAL A 435 -14.46 -8.69 1.53
N ASN A 436 -15.34 -8.80 0.54
CA ASN A 436 -16.74 -9.18 0.71
C ASN A 436 -16.96 -10.65 0.33
N ILE A 437 -17.76 -11.37 1.12
CA ILE A 437 -18.11 -12.78 0.93
C ILE A 437 -19.63 -12.93 0.90
N ALA A 438 -20.14 -13.64 -0.10
CA ALA A 438 -21.56 -13.75 -0.45
C ALA A 438 -22.21 -12.41 -0.79
N VAL A 439 -21.49 -11.54 -1.50
CA VAL A 439 -21.93 -10.16 -1.76
C VAL A 439 -23.16 -10.10 -2.67
N ALA A 440 -24.25 -9.55 -2.14
CA ALA A 440 -25.44 -9.15 -2.86
C ALA A 440 -26.00 -7.87 -2.22
N THR A 441 -25.44 -6.72 -2.55
CA THR A 441 -25.77 -5.46 -1.88
C THR A 441 -27.12 -4.90 -2.32
N ASP A 442 -27.82 -4.27 -1.38
CA ASP A 442 -28.92 -3.37 -1.69
C ASP A 442 -28.41 -2.05 -2.27
N ALA A 443 -29.30 -1.22 -2.83
CA ALA A 443 -28.89 0.02 -3.45
C ALA A 443 -28.29 1.01 -2.45
N HIS A 444 -27.05 1.41 -2.72
CA HIS A 444 -26.32 2.37 -1.90
C HIS A 444 -25.31 3.16 -2.74
N ARG A 445 -24.76 4.19 -2.10
CA ARG A 445 -23.59 4.94 -2.54
C ARG A 445 -22.58 4.90 -1.40
N ASP A 446 -21.31 4.80 -1.71
CA ASP A 446 -20.26 4.79 -0.69
C ASP A 446 -19.91 6.21 -0.28
N GLU A 447 -20.77 6.81 0.56
CA GLU A 447 -20.61 8.21 1.01
C GLU A 447 -19.27 8.49 1.71
N GLY A 448 -18.66 7.43 2.28
CA GLY A 448 -17.37 7.49 2.93
C GLY A 448 -16.20 7.59 1.96
N ASP A 449 -16.37 7.20 0.71
CA ASP A 449 -15.30 7.18 -0.27
C ASP A 449 -14.94 8.61 -0.72
N ASP A 450 -13.71 8.77 -1.20
CA ASP A 450 -13.23 10.02 -1.78
C ASP A 450 -13.91 10.29 -3.12
N GLU A 451 -13.68 9.41 -4.10
CA GLU A 451 -14.21 9.58 -5.45
C GLU A 451 -14.49 8.24 -6.13
N TYR A 452 -13.45 7.45 -6.40
CA TYR A 452 -13.56 6.17 -7.08
C TYR A 452 -13.30 4.99 -6.12
N CYS A 453 -13.99 3.88 -6.37
CA CYS A 453 -13.62 2.57 -5.85
C CYS A 453 -13.19 1.65 -6.99
N PHE A 454 -12.23 0.80 -6.71
CA PHE A 454 -11.76 -0.24 -7.61
C PHE A 454 -12.26 -1.60 -7.09
N MET A 455 -12.77 -2.48 -7.93
CA MET A 455 -13.24 -3.79 -7.49
C MET A 455 -12.91 -4.89 -8.49
N PHE A 456 -12.75 -6.12 -7.99
CA PHE A 456 -12.70 -7.33 -8.81
C PHE A 456 -13.35 -8.51 -8.07
N PRO A 457 -14.10 -9.38 -8.76
CA PRO A 457 -14.74 -10.53 -8.13
C PRO A 457 -13.80 -11.74 -8.08
N PHE A 458 -14.10 -12.70 -7.21
CA PHE A 458 -13.40 -13.98 -7.12
C PHE A 458 -14.36 -15.09 -6.64
N GLY A 459 -13.98 -16.35 -6.86
CA GLY A 459 -14.81 -17.54 -6.56
C GLY A 459 -15.34 -18.26 -7.80
N VAL A 460 -16.42 -19.03 -7.63
CA VAL A 460 -17.08 -19.79 -8.69
C VAL A 460 -18.60 -19.57 -8.61
N TRP A 461 -19.12 -18.68 -9.46
CA TRP A 461 -20.53 -18.27 -9.43
C TRP A 461 -21.10 -18.06 -10.84
N LYS A 462 -22.41 -17.82 -10.87
CA LYS A 462 -23.17 -17.35 -12.05
C LYS A 462 -24.06 -16.18 -11.63
N LYS A 463 -24.44 -15.35 -12.61
CA LYS A 463 -25.24 -14.13 -12.40
C LYS A 463 -24.52 -13.17 -11.42
N GLY A 464 -25.25 -12.33 -10.68
CA GLY A 464 -24.65 -11.41 -9.71
C GLY A 464 -24.17 -10.10 -10.33
N GLU A 465 -24.74 -9.71 -11.47
CA GLU A 465 -24.38 -8.51 -12.21
C GLU A 465 -24.36 -7.26 -11.31
N LEU A 466 -23.43 -6.34 -11.59
CA LEU A 466 -23.35 -5.04 -10.92
C LEU A 466 -24.26 -4.07 -11.66
N VAL A 467 -25.17 -3.42 -10.94
CA VAL A 467 -26.07 -2.41 -11.50
C VAL A 467 -25.59 -1.03 -11.09
N LEU A 468 -25.45 -0.13 -12.06
CA LEU A 468 -25.17 1.30 -11.82
C LEU A 468 -26.41 2.09 -12.27
N PHE A 469 -27.18 2.56 -11.30
CA PHE A 469 -28.53 3.07 -11.52
C PHE A 469 -28.56 4.33 -12.39
N GLU A 470 -27.74 5.33 -12.07
CA GLU A 470 -27.75 6.61 -12.77
C GLU A 470 -27.30 6.42 -14.22
N ALA A 471 -26.28 5.60 -14.45
CA ALA A 471 -25.81 5.25 -15.79
C ALA A 471 -26.78 4.32 -16.56
N GLY A 472 -27.79 3.74 -15.90
CA GLY A 472 -28.76 2.86 -16.55
C GLY A 472 -28.15 1.57 -17.09
N ILE A 473 -27.05 1.10 -16.50
CA ILE A 473 -26.30 -0.06 -16.99
C ILE A 473 -26.28 -1.22 -16.00
N VAL A 474 -26.27 -2.43 -16.55
CA VAL A 474 -26.09 -3.70 -15.83
C VAL A 474 -24.84 -4.37 -16.39
N ILE A 475 -23.82 -4.55 -15.57
CA ILE A 475 -22.52 -5.06 -15.99
C ILE A 475 -22.43 -6.53 -15.59
N GLU A 476 -22.18 -7.40 -16.57
CA GLU A 476 -21.74 -8.76 -16.28
C GLU A 476 -20.31 -8.70 -15.75
N VAL A 477 -20.11 -9.23 -14.54
CA VAL A 477 -18.82 -9.17 -13.86
C VAL A 477 -18.29 -10.60 -13.70
N PRO A 478 -17.76 -11.24 -14.76
CA PRO A 478 -17.13 -12.55 -14.62
C PRO A 478 -15.76 -12.40 -13.93
N LEU A 479 -15.10 -13.53 -13.68
CA LEU A 479 -13.75 -13.57 -13.13
C LEU A 479 -12.78 -12.73 -14.00
N PHE A 480 -11.82 -12.08 -13.36
CA PHE A 480 -10.79 -11.20 -13.96
C PHE A 480 -11.26 -9.87 -14.52
N PHE A 481 -12.54 -9.53 -14.39
CA PHE A 481 -12.98 -8.16 -14.64
C PHE A 481 -12.59 -7.28 -13.47
N LEU A 482 -11.92 -6.18 -13.78
CA LEU A 482 -11.55 -5.13 -12.86
C LEU A 482 -12.42 -3.91 -13.19
N ILE A 483 -13.19 -3.43 -12.22
CA ILE A 483 -14.13 -2.33 -12.42
C ILE A 483 -13.72 -1.16 -11.52
N LEU A 484 -13.60 0.03 -12.11
CA LEU A 484 -13.31 1.27 -11.41
C LEU A 484 -14.48 2.22 -11.64
N PHE A 485 -15.14 2.72 -10.60
CA PHE A 485 -16.30 3.61 -10.77
C PHE A 485 -16.46 4.59 -9.62
N MET A 486 -17.20 5.68 -9.86
CA MET A 486 -17.46 6.71 -8.85
C MET A 486 -18.46 6.25 -7.77
N SER A 487 -18.03 5.39 -6.84
CA SER A 487 -18.85 4.74 -5.81
C SER A 487 -19.67 5.70 -4.95
N LYS A 488 -19.13 6.90 -4.69
CA LYS A 488 -19.81 7.96 -3.93
C LYS A 488 -20.97 8.60 -4.69
N ARG A 489 -20.93 8.62 -6.02
CA ARG A 489 -21.90 9.33 -6.86
C ARG A 489 -22.87 8.39 -7.59
N LEU A 490 -22.45 7.16 -7.87
CA LEU A 490 -23.26 6.16 -8.55
C LEU A 490 -23.93 5.25 -7.52
N THR A 491 -25.26 5.26 -7.50
CA THR A 491 -26.06 4.28 -6.76
C THR A 491 -25.87 2.93 -7.41
N HIS A 492 -25.41 1.98 -6.62
CA HIS A 492 -25.08 0.65 -7.10
C HIS A 492 -25.60 -0.45 -6.20
N PHE A 493 -25.86 -1.60 -6.81
CA PHE A 493 -26.35 -2.81 -6.15
C PHE A 493 -26.04 -4.03 -7.01
N ASN A 494 -26.22 -5.22 -6.44
CA ASN A 494 -26.08 -6.45 -7.19
C ASN A 494 -27.43 -7.09 -7.50
N LEU A 495 -27.49 -7.77 -8.65
CA LEU A 495 -28.50 -8.80 -8.89
C LEU A 495 -28.20 -10.06 -8.04
N PRO A 496 -29.20 -10.92 -7.81
CA PRO A 496 -28.97 -12.22 -7.18
C PRO A 496 -27.98 -13.08 -7.97
N PHE A 497 -27.14 -13.84 -7.26
CA PHE A 497 -26.17 -14.76 -7.84
C PHE A 497 -26.44 -16.20 -7.43
N GLU A 498 -25.73 -17.16 -8.04
CA GLU A 498 -25.73 -18.58 -7.67
C GLU A 498 -24.28 -19.08 -7.59
N GLY A 499 -23.95 -19.90 -6.58
CA GLY A 499 -22.58 -20.41 -6.36
C GLY A 499 -21.84 -19.66 -5.25
N LEU A 500 -20.50 -19.75 -5.26
CA LEU A 500 -19.59 -19.14 -4.29
C LEU A 500 -19.02 -17.83 -4.84
N ARG A 501 -19.36 -16.70 -4.21
CA ARG A 501 -19.00 -15.38 -4.74
C ARG A 501 -18.36 -14.51 -3.67
N GLY A 502 -17.23 -13.92 -4.00
CA GLY A 502 -16.59 -12.87 -3.23
C GLY A 502 -16.19 -11.71 -4.14
N SER A 503 -15.87 -10.58 -3.52
CA SER A 503 -15.27 -9.46 -4.23
C SER A 503 -14.28 -8.72 -3.35
N THR A 504 -13.21 -8.24 -3.97
CA THR A 504 -12.30 -7.29 -3.36
C THR A 504 -12.67 -5.89 -3.82
N VAL A 505 -12.72 -4.94 -2.89
CA VAL A 505 -12.96 -3.52 -3.16
C VAL A 505 -11.82 -2.72 -2.56
N LEU A 506 -11.23 -1.83 -3.34
CA LEU A 506 -10.19 -0.91 -2.96
C LEU A 506 -10.79 0.49 -2.97
N GLN A 507 -10.71 1.19 -1.85
CA GLN A 507 -11.29 2.52 -1.69
C GLN A 507 -10.45 3.40 -0.79
N SER A 508 -10.57 4.72 -0.97
CA SER A 508 -9.96 5.70 -0.08
C SER A 508 -11.01 6.51 0.65
N ASP A 509 -10.80 6.72 1.95
CA ASP A 509 -11.68 7.53 2.80
C ASP A 509 -11.64 9.01 2.38
N GLY A 510 -12.76 9.55 1.91
CA GLY A 510 -12.87 10.93 1.43
C GLY A 510 -12.70 11.99 2.51
N THR A 511 -12.73 11.60 3.79
CA THR A 511 -12.40 12.51 4.89
C THR A 511 -10.90 12.65 5.11
N MET A 512 -10.07 11.79 4.50
CA MET A 512 -8.61 11.81 4.64
C MET A 512 -7.99 13.14 4.20
N LYS A 513 -8.64 13.87 3.30
CA LYS A 513 -8.25 15.25 2.93
C LYS A 513 -8.11 16.19 4.12
N GLY A 514 -8.96 16.05 5.15
CA GLY A 514 -8.86 16.84 6.36
C GLY A 514 -7.53 16.60 7.07
N TRP A 515 -7.12 15.34 7.14
CA TRP A 515 -5.83 14.96 7.70
C TRP A 515 -4.68 15.41 6.80
N ALA A 516 -4.77 15.17 5.49
CA ALA A 516 -3.71 15.46 4.54
C ALA A 516 -3.34 16.95 4.48
N TYR A 517 -4.34 17.84 4.46
CA TYR A 517 -4.13 19.27 4.23
C TYR A 517 -3.95 20.12 5.51
N GLY A 518 -4.34 19.61 6.68
CA GLY A 518 -4.18 20.37 7.92
C GLY A 518 -4.20 19.52 9.19
N ARG A 519 -4.02 18.20 9.06
CA ARG A 519 -4.08 17.22 10.16
C ARG A 519 -5.38 17.35 10.98
N ASN A 520 -6.51 17.55 10.28
CA ASN A 520 -7.82 17.86 10.86
C ASN A 520 -7.84 19.11 11.76
N GLY A 521 -6.98 20.10 11.50
CA GLY A 521 -6.82 21.29 12.34
C GLY A 521 -5.86 21.09 13.51
N TRP A 522 -5.23 19.91 13.64
CA TRP A 522 -4.24 19.64 14.70
C TRP A 522 -2.80 20.01 14.32
N GLU A 523 -2.54 20.51 13.11
CA GLU A 523 -1.18 20.78 12.62
C GLU A 523 -0.36 21.65 13.56
N HIS A 524 -0.92 22.76 14.05
CA HIS A 524 -0.29 23.67 15.02
C HIS A 524 0.08 22.98 16.34
N LYS A 525 -0.52 21.82 16.65
CA LYS A 525 -0.21 20.98 17.82
C LYS A 525 0.71 19.80 17.54
N LEU A 526 0.96 19.52 16.27
CA LEU A 526 1.88 18.49 15.83
C LEU A 526 3.24 19.08 15.47
N THR A 527 3.32 20.39 15.25
CA THR A 527 4.53 21.09 14.80
C THR A 527 5.13 22.09 15.80
N GLU A 528 4.48 22.42 16.92
CA GLU A 528 5.02 23.37 17.92
C GLU A 528 5.46 22.61 19.18
N GLU A 529 6.75 22.49 19.53
CA GLU A 529 7.68 23.55 19.95
C GLU A 529 7.04 24.56 20.91
N GLN A 530 7.29 24.40 22.22
CA GLN A 530 7.48 25.58 23.07
C GLN A 530 8.98 25.72 23.35
N PRO A 531 9.56 26.94 23.20
CA PRO A 531 10.97 27.22 23.44
C PRO A 531 11.44 27.00 24.87
#